data_AF-A0A7C2GKV3-F1
#
_entry.id   AF-A0A7C2GKV3-F1
#
_cell.length_a   1.000
_cell.length_b   1.000
_cell.length_c   1.000
_cell.angle_alpha   90.00
_cell.angle_beta   90.00
_cell.angle_gamma   90.00
#
_symmetry.space_group_name_H-M   'P 1'
#
loop_
_entity.id
_entity.type
_entity.pdbx_description
1 polymer ?
#
loop_
_entity_poly.entity_id
_entity_poly.type
_entity_poly.pdbx_seq_one_letter_code
_entity_poly.pdbx_strand_id
1 'polypeptide(L)' 'MNEQWQRQSQLGGTARADNVLVEVRGLKMYFPITSGIILQRKVADVKAVDGVSFTIRRGETLGLVGES' A
#
# COMPACT_ATOMS: atom_id res chain seq x y z
N MET A 1 14.80 -3.72 -48.97
CA MET A 1 14.68 -4.82 -47.99
C MET A 1 15.24 -4.28 -46.69
N ASN A 2 14.39 -3.62 -45.89
CA ASN A 2 14.87 -2.70 -44.84
C ASN A 2 14.80 -3.36 -43.46
N GLU A 3 15.97 -3.60 -42.89
CA GLU A 3 16.22 -4.27 -41.60
C GLU A 3 16.00 -3.34 -40.38
N GLN A 4 15.10 -2.36 -40.49
CA GLN A 4 14.95 -1.29 -39.49
C GLN A 4 13.85 -1.54 -38.44
N TRP A 5 13.14 -2.67 -38.49
CA TRP A 5 12.05 -3.00 -37.56
C TRP A 5 12.47 -3.75 -36.29
N GLN A 6 13.74 -4.17 -36.17
CA GLN A 6 14.19 -5.00 -35.04
C GLN A 6 14.78 -4.21 -33.85
N ARG A 7 14.94 -2.88 -33.94
CA ARG A 7 15.54 -2.08 -32.85
C ARG A 7 14.54 -1.50 -31.83
N GLN A 8 13.24 -1.53 -32.10
CA GLN A 8 12.25 -0.91 -31.20
C GLN A 8 11.77 -1.83 -30.05
N SER A 9 12.16 -3.11 -30.04
CA SER A 9 11.76 -4.06 -28.98
C SER A 9 12.66 -4.06 -27.74
N GLN A 10 13.75 -3.27 -27.73
CA GLN A 10 14.69 -3.22 -26.59
C GLN A 10 14.36 -2.14 -25.54
N LEU A 11 13.22 -1.43 -25.65
CA LEU A 11 12.71 -0.56 -24.60
C LEU A 11 11.87 -1.29 -23.53
N GLY A 12 11.86 -2.63 -23.53
CA GLY A 12 11.10 -3.46 -22.57
C GLY A 12 11.79 -3.72 -21.22
N GLY A 13 12.82 -2.93 -20.88
CA GLY A 13 13.72 -3.18 -19.74
C GLY A 13 13.23 -2.74 -18.36
N THR A 14 12.12 -1.99 -18.24
CA THR A 14 11.53 -1.58 -16.94
C THR A 14 10.32 -2.41 -16.53
N ALA A 15 9.86 -3.34 -17.38
CA ALA A 15 8.58 -4.05 -17.26
C ALA A 15 8.38 -4.93 -16.00
N ARG A 16 9.31 -4.95 -15.04
CA ARG A 16 9.15 -5.65 -13.75
C ARG A 16 8.69 -4.75 -12.59
N ALA A 17 8.83 -3.43 -12.68
CA ALA A 17 8.26 -2.46 -11.72
C ALA A 17 6.95 -1.83 -12.22
N ASP A 18 6.77 -1.78 -13.54
CA ASP A 18 5.78 -0.95 -14.24
C ASP A 18 4.31 -1.39 -14.05
N ASN A 19 4.06 -2.50 -13.35
CA ASN A 19 2.71 -3.00 -13.16
C ASN A 19 2.20 -2.93 -11.70
N VAL A 20 2.94 -2.28 -10.81
CA VAL A 20 2.43 -1.90 -9.49
C VAL A 20 1.46 -0.74 -9.63
N LEU A 21 0.23 -0.92 -9.15
CA LEU A 21 -0.80 0.12 -9.14
C LEU A 21 -0.87 0.85 -7.79
N VAL A 22 -0.74 0.10 -6.69
CA VAL A 22 -0.72 0.63 -5.32
C VAL A 22 0.43 -0.01 -4.57
N GLU A 23 1.21 0.81 -3.87
CA GLU A 23 2.23 0.34 -2.93
C GLU A 23 1.98 0.95 -1.56
N VAL A 24 1.86 0.10 -0.55
CA VAL A 24 1.69 0.47 0.86
C VAL A 24 2.90 -0.03 1.63
N ARG A 25 3.55 0.87 2.37
CA ARG A 25 4.73 0.58 3.18
C ARG A 25 4.49 1.03 4.62
N GLY A 26 4.52 0.08 5.55
CA GLY A 26 4.46 0.33 6.99
C GLY A 26 3.24 1.12 7.45
N LEU A 27 2.07 0.90 6.84
CA LEU A 27 0.84 1.61 7.18
C LEU A 27 0.50 1.40 8.66
N LYS A 28 0.30 2.52 9.35
CA LYS A 28 -0.10 2.58 10.75
C LYS A 28 -1.30 3.49 10.88
N MET A 29 -2.29 3.05 11.64
CA MET A 29 -3.48 3.84 11.94
C MET A 29 -3.84 3.61 13.40
N TYR A 30 -3.55 4.62 14.23
CA TYR A 30 -3.71 4.56 15.67
C TYR A 30 -4.69 5.62 16.14
N PHE A 31 -5.67 5.23 16.97
CA PHE A 31 -6.69 6.13 17.50
C PHE A 31 -6.44 6.38 18.99
N PRO A 32 -6.38 7.64 19.45
CA PRO A 32 -6.10 7.94 20.84
C PRO A 32 -7.26 7.54 21.75
N ILE A 33 -6.94 6.91 22.87
CA ILE A 33 -7.84 6.74 24.00
C ILE A 33 -7.56 7.86 24.98
N THR A 34 -8.61 8.62 25.33
CA THR A 34 -8.53 9.69 26.32
C THR A 34 -9.32 9.34 27.58
N SER A 35 -8.92 9.89 28.72
CA SER A 35 -9.60 9.70 30.00
C SER A 35 -9.59 10.98 30.84
N GLY A 36 -10.62 11.15 31.70
CA GLY A 36 -10.76 12.24 32.66
C GLY A 36 -12.07 13.04 32.52
N ILE A 37 -12.81 13.25 33.61
CA ILE A 37 -14.18 13.82 33.57
C ILE A 37 -14.18 15.33 33.30
N ILE A 38 -13.22 16.07 33.88
CA ILE A 38 -13.13 17.54 33.76
C ILE A 38 -12.03 17.95 32.77
N LEU A 39 -10.96 17.16 32.68
CA LEU A 39 -9.85 17.36 31.74
C LEU A 39 -9.50 16.03 31.09
N GLN A 40 -9.67 15.94 29.77
CA GLN A 40 -9.33 14.75 28.99
C GLN A 40 -7.82 14.71 28.72
N ARG A 41 -7.18 13.60 29.05
CA ARG A 41 -5.75 13.33 28.75
C ARG A 41 -5.62 12.04 27.96
N LYS A 42 -4.69 11.99 27.01
CA LYS A 42 -4.35 10.77 26.27
C LYS A 42 -3.73 9.75 27.21
N VAL A 43 -4.27 8.54 27.22
CA VAL A 43 -3.80 7.43 28.08
C VAL A 43 -3.27 6.25 27.29
N ALA A 44 -3.73 6.05 26.04
CA ALA A 44 -3.29 4.97 25.18
C ALA A 44 -3.62 5.27 23.71
N ASP A 45 -3.27 4.34 22.82
CA ASP A 45 -3.72 4.29 21.43
C ASP A 45 -4.32 2.91 21.12
N VAL A 46 -5.50 2.87 20.50
CA VAL A 46 -5.99 1.68 19.80
C VAL A 46 -5.27 1.59 18.47
N LYS A 47 -4.55 0.49 18.25
CA LYS A 47 -3.87 0.23 16.98
C LYS A 47 -4.83 -0.45 16.00
N ALA A 48 -5.49 0.32 15.15
CA ALA A 48 -6.38 -0.23 14.12
C ALA A 48 -5.60 -0.87 12.96
N VAL A 49 -4.43 -0.33 12.62
CA VAL A 49 -3.48 -0.93 11.68
C VAL A 49 -2.07 -0.76 12.24
N ASP A 50 -1.26 -1.82 12.30
CA ASP A 50 0.11 -1.76 12.81
C ASP A 50 1.14 -2.31 11.83
N GLY A 51 1.75 -1.43 11.04
CA GLY A 51 2.94 -1.73 10.25
C GLY A 51 2.70 -2.58 9.01
N VAL A 52 1.53 -2.50 8.40
CA VAL A 52 1.15 -3.35 7.26
C VAL A 52 1.80 -2.84 5.97
N SER A 53 2.39 -3.75 5.19
CA SER A 53 2.99 -3.44 3.87
C SER A 53 2.48 -4.42 2.82
N PHE A 54 2.03 -3.91 1.68
CA PHE A 54 1.58 -4.73 0.56
C PHE A 54 1.61 -3.94 -0.74
N THR A 55 1.42 -4.65 -1.85
CA THR A 55 1.37 -4.09 -3.19
C THR A 55 0.14 -4.64 -3.89
N ILE A 56 -0.58 -3.79 -4.64
CA ILE A 56 -1.63 -4.20 -5.57
C ILE A 56 -1.12 -3.90 -6.97
N ARG A 57 -1.06 -4.91 -7.83
CA ARG A 57 -0.71 -4.78 -9.24
C ARG A 57 -1.95 -4.55 -10.10
N ARG A 58 -1.75 -4.04 -11.31
CA ARG A 58 -2.85 -3.86 -12.26
C ARG A 58 -3.54 -5.19 -12.53
N GLY A 59 -4.86 -5.23 -12.38
CA GLY A 59 -5.68 -6.41 -12.59
C GLY A 59 -5.78 -7.34 -11.38
N GLU A 60 -5.10 -7.04 -10.27
CA GLU A 60 -5.30 -7.72 -8.98
C GLU A 60 -6.47 -7.09 -8.21
N THR A 61 -7.22 -7.93 -7.51
CA THR A 61 -8.26 -7.50 -6.56
C THR A 61 -7.80 -7.85 -5.14
N LEU A 62 -7.81 -6.86 -4.24
CA LEU A 62 -7.53 -7.07 -2.82
C LEU A 62 -8.84 -7.12 -2.04
N GLY A 63 -9.09 -8.22 -1.33
CA GLY A 63 -10.19 -8.36 -0.38
C GLY A 63 -9.71 -8.13 1.05
N LEU A 64 -10.38 -7.25 1.79
CA LEU A 64 -10.16 -7.07 3.22
C LEU A 64 -11.26 -7.82 3.99
N VAL A 65 -10.85 -8.70 4.91
CA VAL A 65 -11.75 -9.48 5.78
C VAL A 65 -11.31 -9.34 7.22
N GLY A 66 -12.27 -9.42 8.15
CA GLY A 66 -12.01 -9.35 9.58
C GLY A 66 -13.14 -9.99 10.37
N GLU A 67 -12.79 -10.60 11.49
CA GLU A 67 -13.74 -10.98 12.53
C GLU A 67 -14.14 -9.71 13.30
N SER A 68 -15.41 -9.63 13.71
CA SER A 68 -15.96 -8.50 14.48
C SER A 68 -15.58 -8.57 15.94
#